data_AF-A0A095X871-F1
#
_entry.id   AF-A0A095X871-F1
#
_cell.length_a   1.000
_cell.length_b   1.000
_cell.length_c   1.000
_cell.angle_alpha   90.00
_cell.angle_beta   90.00
_cell.angle_gamma   90.00
#
_symmetry.space_group_name_H-M   'P 1'
#
loop_
_entity.id
_entity.type
_entity.pdbx_description
1 polymer ?
#
loop_
_entity_poly.entity_id
_entity_poly.type
_entity_poly.pdbx_seq_one_letter_code
_entity_poly.pdbx_strand_id
1 'polypeptide(L)'
;MDKQALDIPRIGVLPSGPLDSICDVGEVTVGHRTLAEGPLQTGVTVVRPHGGDPYLDKVPAAATVLNGFGKSTGLVQVQELGVLETPIALTNTFGVGTMANAQIRAAVAANPGIGRGMATVNPLVFECNDGYLNDIQALAVQESHYADALAAADKPFEQGAVGAGRGMSCFSFKGGIGSASRVASIQAGPQYTVGALVLANFGRLPNLTVAGRPFGRRLAAQLDSGLAQAGENAAIAPEKGSIILLLATDAPLDSRQLRRLSLRAGAGLARTGSVFGHGSGDIALAFSTAYTVPQLPEQPMPAVAMLHEARIDPLFEAAAEACEQAIISALWHADGVTGRDGNQRAAIRDAAPQWRQWLSDTEF
;
A
#
# COMPACT_ATOMS: atom_id res chain seq x y z
N MET A 1 -1.19 3.31 25.99
CA MET A 1 0.20 2.82 26.20
C MET A 1 1.00 3.34 25.03
N ASP A 2 1.91 4.29 25.29
CA ASP A 2 2.86 4.76 24.29
C ASP A 2 3.71 3.57 23.82
N LYS A 3 3.40 3.01 22.65
CA LYS A 3 4.41 2.29 21.89
C LYS A 3 5.39 3.37 21.46
N GLN A 4 6.57 3.40 22.11
CA GLN A 4 7.73 4.16 21.65
C GLN A 4 7.80 3.99 20.12
N ALA A 5 7.70 5.09 19.37
CA ALA A 5 7.69 5.03 17.91
C ALA A 5 8.89 4.19 17.46
N LEU A 6 8.63 3.16 16.66
CA LEU A 6 9.68 2.25 16.23
C LEU A 6 10.75 3.06 15.49
N ASP A 7 12.00 2.95 15.93
CA ASP A 7 13.10 3.64 15.27
C ASP A 7 13.43 2.93 13.95
N ILE A 8 13.18 3.62 12.83
CA ILE A 8 13.33 3.13 11.46
C ILE A 8 14.15 4.15 10.63
N PRO A 9 14.75 3.74 9.50
CA PRO A 9 15.44 4.66 8.62
C PRO A 9 14.50 5.76 8.10
N ARG A 10 14.92 7.02 8.23
CA ARG A 10 14.24 8.17 7.62
C ARG A 10 14.68 8.33 6.16
N ILE A 11 13.71 8.51 5.29
CA ILE A 11 13.86 8.71 3.86
C ILE A 11 13.40 10.11 3.47
N GLY A 12 14.15 10.76 2.58
CA GLY A 12 13.80 12.07 2.04
C GLY A 12 14.00 13.23 3.01
N VAL A 13 13.62 14.43 2.58
CA VAL A 13 13.83 15.68 3.33
C VAL A 13 12.54 16.39 3.69
N LEU A 14 11.41 16.02 3.08
CA LEU A 14 10.14 16.67 3.35
C LEU A 14 9.63 16.31 4.76
N PRO A 15 8.98 17.25 5.47
CA PRO A 15 8.35 16.95 6.75
C PRO A 15 7.17 16.00 6.54
N SER A 16 6.91 15.13 7.52
CA SER A 16 5.72 14.27 7.54
C SER A 16 4.56 14.93 8.30
N GLY A 17 3.35 14.39 8.13
CA GLY A 17 2.25 14.62 9.04
C GLY A 17 2.51 13.99 10.42
N PRO A 18 1.62 14.24 11.39
CA PRO A 18 1.81 13.82 12.78
C PRO A 18 1.87 12.30 12.99
N LEU A 19 1.23 11.51 12.12
CA LEU A 19 1.25 10.05 12.20
C LEU A 19 2.32 9.41 11.30
N ASP A 20 2.98 10.19 10.43
CA ASP A 20 3.77 9.71 9.28
C ASP A 20 3.07 8.52 8.60
N SER A 21 1.82 8.75 8.18
CA SER A 21 0.92 7.70 7.70
C SER A 21 -0.11 8.25 6.71
N ILE A 22 -0.68 7.38 5.87
CA ILE A 22 -1.76 7.73 4.93
C ILE A 22 -2.95 8.40 5.64
N CYS A 23 -3.17 8.08 6.92
CA CYS A 23 -4.22 8.64 7.76
C CYS A 23 -4.00 10.10 8.20
N ASP A 24 -2.85 10.70 7.86
CA ASP A 24 -2.64 12.15 7.97
C ASP A 24 -3.47 12.95 6.94
N VAL A 25 -4.05 12.27 5.94
CA VAL A 25 -4.87 12.90 4.91
C VAL A 25 -6.35 12.81 5.27
N GLY A 26 -6.98 13.96 5.51
CA GLY A 26 -8.44 14.07 5.70
C GLY A 26 -9.01 13.12 6.76
N GLU A 27 -10.03 12.36 6.38
CA GLU A 27 -10.69 11.35 7.21
C GLU A 27 -10.28 9.92 6.85
N VAL A 28 -9.14 9.73 6.17
CA VAL A 28 -8.68 8.41 5.80
C VAL A 28 -8.46 7.56 7.05
N THR A 29 -8.99 6.33 7.02
CA THR A 29 -8.82 5.33 8.07
C THR A 29 -8.45 3.99 7.47
N VAL A 30 -7.72 3.17 8.23
CA VAL A 30 -7.22 1.87 7.79
C VAL A 30 -7.54 0.84 8.86
N GLY A 31 -8.06 -0.31 8.45
CA GLY A 31 -8.35 -1.43 9.35
C GLY A 31 -7.86 -2.76 8.81
N HIS A 32 -7.61 -3.70 9.71
CA HIS A 32 -7.03 -4.99 9.39
C HIS A 32 -7.82 -6.15 9.99
N ARG A 33 -7.85 -7.25 9.25
CA ARG A 33 -8.15 -8.57 9.80
C ARG A 33 -7.02 -9.52 9.42
N THR A 34 -6.25 -9.94 10.44
CA THR A 34 -5.09 -10.82 10.28
C THR A 34 -5.49 -12.27 10.60
N LEU A 35 -5.13 -13.21 9.72
CA LEU A 35 -5.21 -14.66 9.96
C LEU A 35 -3.78 -15.19 10.12
N ALA A 36 -3.47 -15.77 11.28
CA ALA A 36 -2.10 -16.11 11.67
C ALA A 36 -2.00 -17.51 12.32
N GLU A 37 -2.81 -18.46 11.87
CA GLU A 37 -2.93 -19.79 12.46
C GLU A 37 -2.24 -20.85 11.59
N GLY A 38 -1.10 -21.37 12.07
CA GLY A 38 -0.36 -22.44 11.39
C GLY A 38 0.02 -22.07 9.95
N PRO A 39 -0.42 -22.83 8.92
CA PRO A 39 -0.12 -22.51 7.52
C PRO A 39 -0.95 -21.33 6.97
N LEU A 40 -1.95 -20.85 7.69
CA LEU A 40 -2.76 -19.70 7.31
C LEU A 40 -2.07 -18.43 7.78
N GLN A 41 -1.42 -17.73 6.84
CA GLN A 41 -0.65 -16.52 7.11
C GLN A 41 -1.09 -15.44 6.11
N THR A 42 -2.31 -14.94 6.26
CA THR A 42 -2.95 -14.03 5.29
C THR A 42 -3.86 -13.03 5.99
N GLY A 43 -4.64 -12.27 5.24
CA GLY A 43 -5.63 -11.38 5.82
C GLY A 43 -6.22 -10.39 4.83
N VAL A 44 -6.86 -9.38 5.41
CA VAL A 44 -7.53 -8.30 4.71
C VAL A 44 -7.09 -6.98 5.33
N THR A 45 -6.84 -5.99 4.49
CA THR A 45 -6.69 -4.59 4.88
C THR A 45 -7.74 -3.77 4.14
N VAL A 46 -8.45 -2.89 4.85
CA VAL A 46 -9.43 -1.98 4.25
C VAL A 46 -8.99 -0.54 4.48
N VAL A 47 -8.99 0.26 3.41
CA VAL A 47 -8.73 1.70 3.47
C VAL A 47 -10.01 2.44 3.13
N ARG A 48 -10.51 3.24 4.07
CA ARG A 48 -11.69 4.09 3.85
C ARG A 48 -11.20 5.48 3.46
N PRO A 49 -11.71 6.06 2.36
CA PRO A 49 -11.30 7.39 1.95
C PRO A 49 -11.90 8.50 2.84
N HIS A 50 -13.04 8.24 3.49
CA HIS A 50 -13.70 9.12 4.46
C HIS A 50 -14.68 8.36 5.37
N GLY A 51 -15.28 9.07 6.34
CA GLY A 51 -16.22 8.51 7.31
C GLY A 51 -17.64 8.23 6.79
N GLY A 52 -18.06 8.88 5.70
CA GLY A 52 -19.38 8.72 5.06
C GLY A 52 -19.55 7.47 4.17
N ASP A 53 -20.59 7.49 3.35
CA ASP A 53 -20.92 6.43 2.39
C ASP A 53 -20.21 6.67 1.04
N PRO A 54 -19.20 5.86 0.67
CA PRO A 54 -18.43 6.10 -0.55
C PRO A 54 -19.22 5.86 -1.83
N TYR A 55 -20.35 5.13 -1.77
CA TYR A 55 -21.19 4.95 -2.95
C TYR A 55 -21.99 6.23 -3.26
N LEU A 56 -22.51 6.88 -2.22
CA LEU A 56 -23.26 8.13 -2.35
C LEU A 56 -22.34 9.34 -2.57
N ASP A 57 -21.20 9.38 -1.87
CA ASP A 57 -20.21 10.45 -1.91
C ASP A 57 -18.90 9.92 -2.47
N LYS A 58 -18.77 9.84 -3.79
CA LYS A 58 -17.60 9.22 -4.43
C LYS A 58 -16.37 10.08 -4.31
N VAL A 59 -15.20 9.46 -4.35
CA VAL A 59 -13.93 10.18 -4.16
C VAL A 59 -13.16 10.19 -5.48
N PRO A 60 -12.65 11.35 -5.94
CA PRO A 60 -11.86 11.43 -7.17
C PRO A 60 -10.62 10.56 -7.04
N ALA A 61 -10.37 9.73 -8.05
CA ALA A 61 -9.33 8.71 -8.02
C ALA A 61 -8.80 8.39 -9.42
N ALA A 62 -7.58 7.87 -9.49
CA ALA A 62 -7.01 7.30 -10.69
C ALA A 62 -5.94 6.27 -10.37
N ALA A 63 -5.80 5.27 -11.25
CA ALA A 63 -4.82 4.20 -11.12
C ALA A 63 -3.77 4.24 -12.22
N THR A 64 -2.60 3.68 -11.93
CA THR A 64 -1.51 3.42 -12.89
C THR A 64 -1.01 2.00 -12.69
N VAL A 65 -1.05 1.20 -13.77
CA VAL A 65 -0.42 -0.11 -13.82
C VAL A 65 1.03 0.09 -14.27
N LEU A 66 1.98 -0.19 -13.37
CA LEU A 66 3.42 -0.15 -13.68
C LEU A 66 3.86 -1.49 -14.31
N ASN A 67 3.42 -2.60 -13.72
CA ASN A 67 3.48 -3.93 -14.32
C ASN A 67 2.19 -4.73 -14.03
N GLY A 68 1.62 -5.33 -15.06
CA GLY A 68 0.26 -5.87 -15.07
C GLY A 68 0.12 -7.32 -14.62
N PHE A 69 1.10 -7.90 -13.92
CA PHE A 69 1.00 -9.30 -13.47
C PHE A 69 0.02 -9.52 -12.29
N GLY A 70 -0.76 -8.51 -11.90
CA GLY A 70 -1.75 -8.55 -10.82
C GLY A 70 -3.17 -8.93 -11.26
N LYS A 71 -4.02 -9.32 -10.30
CA LYS A 71 -5.41 -9.78 -10.50
C LYS A 71 -6.41 -8.82 -9.83
N SER A 72 -6.05 -7.55 -9.69
CA SER A 72 -6.90 -6.51 -9.08
C SER A 72 -8.18 -6.29 -9.88
N THR A 73 -9.26 -5.86 -9.21
CA THR A 73 -10.57 -5.61 -9.82
C THR A 73 -11.03 -4.17 -9.63
N GLY A 74 -11.92 -3.71 -10.50
CA GLY A 74 -12.53 -2.38 -10.47
C GLY A 74 -11.79 -1.25 -11.19
N LEU A 75 -10.59 -1.53 -11.73
CA LEU A 75 -9.73 -0.53 -12.37
C LEU A 75 -10.33 0.10 -13.64
N VAL A 76 -11.12 -0.67 -14.40
CA VAL A 76 -11.72 -0.18 -15.66
C VAL A 76 -12.67 0.98 -15.40
N GLN A 77 -13.54 0.89 -14.39
CA GLN A 77 -14.47 1.98 -14.07
C GLN A 77 -13.76 3.15 -13.37
N VAL A 78 -12.71 2.90 -12.58
CA VAL A 78 -11.87 3.99 -12.05
C VAL A 78 -11.22 4.77 -13.18
N GLN A 79 -10.75 4.09 -14.23
CA GLN A 79 -10.16 4.74 -15.41
C GLN A 79 -11.19 5.56 -16.20
N GLU A 80 -12.42 5.05 -16.35
CA GLU A 80 -13.48 5.69 -17.12
C GLU A 80 -14.10 6.89 -16.38
N LEU A 81 -14.46 6.71 -15.11
CA LEU A 81 -15.23 7.68 -14.33
C LEU A 81 -14.37 8.55 -13.41
N GLY A 82 -13.10 8.17 -13.19
CA GLY A 82 -12.17 8.97 -12.38
C GLY A 82 -12.54 9.06 -10.90
N VAL A 83 -13.26 8.05 -10.37
CA VAL A 83 -13.74 8.02 -8.99
C VAL A 83 -13.67 6.61 -8.40
N LEU A 84 -13.57 6.51 -7.08
CA LEU A 84 -13.83 5.30 -6.31
C LEU A 84 -15.16 5.43 -5.56
N GLU A 85 -15.91 4.34 -5.50
CA GLU A 85 -17.28 4.29 -4.94
C GLU A 85 -17.47 3.18 -3.90
N THR A 86 -16.37 2.57 -3.46
CA THR A 86 -16.28 1.61 -2.36
C THR A 86 -14.99 1.87 -1.56
N PRO A 87 -14.89 1.45 -0.28
CA PRO A 87 -13.61 1.43 0.41
C PRO A 87 -12.62 0.54 -0.36
N ILE A 88 -11.32 0.84 -0.31
CA ILE A 88 -10.32 0.02 -1.00
C ILE A 88 -10.02 -1.22 -0.14
N ALA A 89 -10.09 -2.41 -0.73
CA ALA A 89 -9.70 -3.65 -0.05
C ALA A 89 -8.37 -4.18 -0.61
N LEU A 90 -7.50 -4.65 0.28
CA LEU A 90 -6.27 -5.36 -0.04
C LEU A 90 -6.34 -6.77 0.55
N THR A 91 -5.89 -7.78 -0.20
CA THR A 91 -5.85 -9.18 0.27
C THR A 91 -4.82 -10.01 -0.52
N ASN A 92 -4.89 -11.34 -0.43
CA ASN A 92 -4.11 -12.24 -1.27
C ASN A 92 -4.74 -12.44 -2.67
N THR A 93 -3.96 -12.93 -3.63
CA THR A 93 -4.39 -13.08 -5.03
C THR A 93 -5.71 -13.83 -5.21
N PHE A 94 -5.91 -14.93 -4.47
CA PHE A 94 -7.13 -15.74 -4.61
C PHE A 94 -8.31 -15.22 -3.77
N GLY A 95 -8.07 -14.26 -2.88
CA GLY A 95 -9.10 -13.58 -2.09
C GLY A 95 -9.85 -12.47 -2.84
N VAL A 96 -9.38 -12.04 -4.02
CA VAL A 96 -9.95 -10.89 -4.75
C VAL A 96 -11.45 -11.04 -4.99
N GLY A 97 -11.88 -12.21 -5.49
CA GLY A 97 -13.30 -12.46 -5.77
C GLY A 97 -14.17 -12.41 -4.51
N THR A 98 -13.67 -12.97 -3.40
CA THR A 98 -14.36 -12.93 -2.10
C THR A 98 -14.50 -11.49 -1.59
N MET A 99 -13.45 -10.67 -1.68
CA MET A 99 -13.51 -9.27 -1.24
C MET A 99 -14.43 -8.43 -2.13
N ALA A 100 -14.46 -8.69 -3.44
CA ALA A 100 -15.37 -8.02 -4.34
C ALA A 100 -16.83 -8.31 -3.98
N ASN A 101 -17.16 -9.58 -3.72
CA ASN A 101 -18.49 -9.97 -3.24
C ASN A 101 -18.84 -9.30 -1.90
N ALA A 102 -17.89 -9.25 -0.95
CA ALA A 102 -18.10 -8.62 0.34
C ALA A 102 -18.40 -7.12 0.21
N GLN A 103 -17.66 -6.39 -0.63
CA GLN A 103 -17.90 -4.98 -0.93
C GLN A 103 -19.27 -4.75 -1.59
N ILE A 104 -19.65 -5.58 -2.57
CA ILE A 104 -20.97 -5.49 -3.22
C ILE A 104 -22.08 -5.70 -2.18
N ARG A 105 -21.97 -6.72 -1.32
CA ARG A 105 -22.98 -6.96 -0.27
C ARG A 105 -23.05 -5.82 0.73
N ALA A 106 -21.91 -5.29 1.17
CA ALA A 106 -21.87 -4.16 2.09
C ALA A 106 -22.54 -2.92 1.48
N ALA A 107 -22.24 -2.60 0.21
CA ALA A 107 -22.85 -1.49 -0.50
C ALA A 107 -24.36 -1.67 -0.68
N VAL A 108 -24.83 -2.86 -1.07
CA VAL A 108 -26.27 -3.17 -1.19
C VAL A 108 -26.98 -3.12 0.16
N ALA A 109 -26.34 -3.54 1.24
CA ALA A 109 -26.91 -3.45 2.58
C ALA A 109 -27.08 -1.99 3.03
N ALA A 110 -26.11 -1.11 2.72
CA ALA A 110 -26.20 0.31 2.99
C ALA A 110 -27.18 1.03 2.05
N ASN A 111 -27.24 0.61 0.79
CA ASN A 111 -28.06 1.20 -0.27
C ASN A 111 -28.86 0.12 -1.02
N PRO A 112 -30.04 -0.30 -0.51
CA PRO A 112 -30.85 -1.37 -1.12
C PRO A 112 -31.33 -1.09 -2.55
N GLY A 113 -31.22 0.15 -3.02
CA GLY A 113 -31.52 0.55 -4.39
C GLY A 113 -30.47 0.11 -5.43
N ILE A 114 -29.25 -0.25 -5.01
CA ILE A 114 -28.16 -0.67 -5.92
C ILE A 114 -28.58 -1.89 -6.75
N GLY A 115 -28.39 -1.79 -8.08
CA GLY A 115 -28.81 -2.83 -9.01
C GLY A 115 -30.33 -3.00 -9.11
N ARG A 116 -31.09 -1.99 -8.67
CA ARG A 116 -32.55 -1.87 -8.78
C ARG A 116 -32.88 -0.48 -9.34
N GLY A 117 -33.21 0.46 -8.45
CA GLY A 117 -33.49 1.86 -8.82
C GLY A 117 -32.23 2.71 -8.95
N MET A 118 -31.09 2.22 -8.49
CA MET A 118 -29.77 2.86 -8.59
C MET A 118 -28.83 1.99 -9.43
N ALA A 119 -27.74 2.59 -9.91
CA ALA A 119 -26.70 1.90 -10.65
C ALA A 119 -26.12 0.71 -9.86
N THR A 120 -25.41 -0.19 -10.55
CA THR A 120 -24.59 -1.21 -9.87
C THR A 120 -23.40 -0.54 -9.16
N VAL A 121 -22.59 -1.34 -8.47
CA VAL A 121 -21.45 -0.86 -7.69
C VAL A 121 -20.16 -1.50 -8.18
N ASN A 122 -19.09 -0.71 -8.22
CA ASN A 122 -17.75 -1.11 -8.58
C ASN A 122 -16.92 -1.45 -7.33
N PRO A 123 -16.73 -2.74 -6.99
CA PRO A 123 -15.78 -3.14 -5.97
C PRO A 123 -14.34 -2.81 -6.40
N LEU A 124 -13.57 -2.20 -5.51
CA LEU A 124 -12.16 -1.89 -5.74
C LEU A 124 -11.28 -2.73 -4.81
N VAL A 125 -10.65 -3.76 -5.38
CA VAL A 125 -9.83 -4.72 -4.65
C VAL A 125 -8.48 -4.89 -5.32
N PHE A 126 -7.41 -4.81 -4.53
CA PHE A 126 -6.05 -5.11 -4.95
C PHE A 126 -5.47 -6.29 -4.17
N GLU A 127 -4.36 -6.83 -4.67
CA GLU A 127 -3.78 -8.05 -4.11
C GLU A 127 -2.27 -8.15 -4.26
N CYS A 128 -1.68 -9.02 -3.45
CA CYS A 128 -0.36 -9.59 -3.67
C CYS A 128 -0.38 -11.10 -3.39
N ASN A 129 0.58 -11.85 -3.92
CA ASN A 129 0.66 -13.29 -3.71
C ASN A 129 1.46 -13.63 -2.43
N ASP A 130 0.78 -14.14 -1.40
CA ASP A 130 1.39 -14.57 -0.14
C ASP A 130 1.74 -16.08 -0.08
N GLY A 131 1.64 -16.80 -1.20
CA GLY A 131 1.75 -18.25 -1.27
C GLY A 131 3.10 -18.85 -0.86
N TYR A 132 4.12 -18.03 -0.53
CA TYR A 132 5.35 -18.53 0.09
C TYR A 132 5.14 -18.87 1.58
N LEU A 133 4.46 -18.00 2.33
CA LEU A 133 4.17 -18.21 3.75
C LEU A 133 2.77 -18.75 4.00
N ASN A 134 1.81 -18.41 3.14
CA ASN A 134 0.42 -18.77 3.27
C ASN A 134 0.08 -20.02 2.45
N ASP A 135 -0.81 -20.86 2.96
CA ASP A 135 -1.59 -21.77 2.13
C ASP A 135 -2.68 -21.00 1.38
N ILE A 136 -2.30 -20.38 0.26
CA ILE A 136 -3.22 -19.61 -0.58
C ILE A 136 -4.31 -20.49 -1.23
N GLN A 137 -4.09 -21.80 -1.32
CA GLN A 137 -5.06 -22.74 -1.90
C GLN A 137 -6.17 -23.13 -0.92
N ALA A 138 -5.97 -22.91 0.39
CA ALA A 138 -7.02 -23.07 1.38
C ALA A 138 -8.19 -22.08 1.18
N LEU A 139 -7.99 -21.00 0.41
CA LEU A 139 -8.98 -19.95 0.17
C LEU A 139 -9.60 -19.42 1.48
N ALA A 140 -8.77 -19.27 2.51
CA ALA A 140 -9.23 -19.01 3.88
C ALA A 140 -9.84 -17.62 4.10
N VAL A 141 -9.67 -16.68 3.16
CA VAL A 141 -10.29 -15.35 3.24
C VAL A 141 -11.80 -15.48 2.99
N GLN A 142 -12.60 -14.97 3.92
CA GLN A 142 -14.06 -14.99 3.90
C GLN A 142 -14.62 -13.56 3.84
N GLU A 143 -15.87 -13.41 3.43
CA GLU A 143 -16.55 -12.10 3.37
C GLU A 143 -16.63 -11.43 4.77
N SER A 144 -16.76 -12.20 5.84
CA SER A 144 -16.72 -11.69 7.23
C SER A 144 -15.42 -10.98 7.57
N HIS A 145 -14.28 -11.41 7.01
CA HIS A 145 -13.00 -10.77 7.27
C HIS A 145 -12.91 -9.35 6.70
N TYR A 146 -13.66 -9.05 5.63
CA TYR A 146 -13.82 -7.68 5.14
C TYR A 146 -14.61 -6.83 6.14
N ALA A 147 -15.71 -7.34 6.67
CA ALA A 147 -16.52 -6.64 7.67
C ALA A 147 -15.72 -6.37 8.95
N ASP A 148 -14.94 -7.36 9.43
CA ASP A 148 -14.06 -7.20 10.58
C ASP A 148 -13.01 -6.10 10.33
N ALA A 149 -12.35 -6.12 9.17
CA ALA A 149 -11.34 -5.12 8.81
C ALA A 149 -11.94 -3.73 8.64
N LEU A 150 -13.15 -3.61 8.05
CA LEU A 150 -13.86 -2.36 7.90
C LEU A 150 -14.29 -1.78 9.25
N ALA A 151 -14.77 -2.62 10.17
CA ALA A 151 -15.17 -2.21 11.52
C ALA A 151 -13.97 -1.79 12.39
N ALA A 152 -12.79 -2.37 12.14
CA ALA A 152 -11.54 -2.05 12.83
C ALA A 152 -10.82 -0.81 12.25
N ALA A 153 -11.38 -0.14 11.24
CA ALA A 153 -10.71 0.98 10.58
C ALA A 153 -10.61 2.22 11.48
N ASP A 154 -9.39 2.69 11.72
CA ASP A 154 -9.09 3.88 12.52
C ASP A 154 -7.88 4.63 11.92
N LYS A 155 -7.56 5.82 12.45
CA LYS A 155 -6.39 6.60 12.01
C LYS A 155 -5.08 5.96 12.47
N PRO A 156 -4.88 5.63 13.75
CA PRO A 156 -3.75 4.81 14.17
C PRO A 156 -4.01 3.37 13.74
N PHE A 157 -3.08 2.79 12.99
CA PHE A 157 -3.15 1.38 12.60
C PHE A 157 -1.77 0.73 12.65
N GLU A 158 -1.76 -0.60 12.74
CA GLU A 158 -0.53 -1.39 12.81
C GLU A 158 0.10 -1.56 11.42
N GLN A 159 1.44 -1.53 11.36
CA GLN A 159 2.22 -1.77 10.14
C GLN A 159 3.01 -3.08 10.28
N GLY A 160 3.57 -3.57 9.17
CA GLY A 160 4.34 -4.81 9.10
C GLY A 160 3.48 -6.02 8.74
N ALA A 161 3.62 -7.10 9.50
CA ALA A 161 3.05 -8.42 9.19
C ALA A 161 1.58 -8.56 9.63
N VAL A 162 0.71 -7.64 9.20
CA VAL A 162 -0.72 -7.56 9.56
C VAL A 162 -1.64 -7.43 8.36
N GLY A 163 -2.91 -7.76 8.54
CA GLY A 163 -3.94 -7.69 7.50
C GLY A 163 -3.50 -8.42 6.23
N ALA A 164 -3.66 -7.77 5.08
CA ALA A 164 -3.17 -8.30 3.80
C ALA A 164 -1.65 -8.53 3.77
N GLY A 165 -0.88 -7.81 4.60
CA GLY A 165 0.58 -7.91 4.69
C GLY A 165 1.09 -9.16 5.41
N ARG A 166 0.22 -9.93 6.05
CA ARG A 166 0.62 -11.03 6.95
C ARG A 166 1.57 -12.03 6.30
N GLY A 167 1.26 -12.52 5.10
CA GLY A 167 2.08 -13.51 4.41
C GLY A 167 3.05 -12.96 3.37
N MET A 168 3.22 -11.64 3.29
CA MET A 168 4.05 -11.02 2.26
C MET A 168 5.54 -11.09 2.55
N SER A 169 6.34 -11.16 1.49
CA SER A 169 7.81 -11.19 1.49
C SER A 169 8.38 -10.03 0.68
N CYS A 170 9.32 -9.26 1.23
CA CYS A 170 9.92 -8.14 0.51
C CYS A 170 11.46 -8.18 0.63
N PHE A 171 12.17 -8.11 -0.50
CA PHE A 171 13.62 -8.25 -0.59
C PHE A 171 14.17 -9.51 0.13
N SER A 172 13.45 -10.63 0.03
CA SER A 172 13.73 -11.90 0.72
C SER A 172 13.59 -11.88 2.25
N PHE A 173 13.20 -10.74 2.84
CA PHE A 173 12.80 -10.59 4.23
C PHE A 173 11.28 -10.54 4.37
N LYS A 174 10.81 -10.41 5.60
CA LYS A 174 9.40 -10.18 5.85
C LYS A 174 8.98 -8.81 5.29
N GLY A 175 7.97 -8.81 4.43
CA GLY A 175 7.31 -7.60 3.95
C GLY A 175 5.98 -7.36 4.68
N GLY A 176 5.07 -6.61 4.06
CA GLY A 176 3.73 -6.41 4.60
C GLY A 176 3.17 -5.02 4.36
N ILE A 177 2.38 -4.52 5.32
CA ILE A 177 1.81 -3.17 5.27
C ILE A 177 2.85 -2.16 5.70
N GLY A 178 2.99 -1.06 4.97
CA GLY A 178 3.76 0.08 5.41
C GLY A 178 3.08 1.38 5.01
N SER A 179 3.37 2.45 5.73
CA SER A 179 2.76 3.75 5.51
C SER A 179 3.72 4.88 5.85
N ALA A 180 3.48 6.04 5.23
CA ALA A 180 4.23 7.27 5.43
C ALA A 180 3.38 8.45 4.95
N SER A 181 3.75 9.68 5.32
CA SER A 181 3.17 10.89 4.74
C SER A 181 4.21 11.98 4.54
N ARG A 182 3.98 12.88 3.59
CA ARG A 182 4.82 14.06 3.37
C ARG A 182 3.94 15.29 3.15
N VAL A 183 4.37 16.42 3.71
CA VAL A 183 3.73 17.72 3.51
C VAL A 183 4.42 18.42 2.34
N ALA A 184 3.66 18.65 1.28
CA ALA A 184 4.05 19.39 0.10
C ALA A 184 3.71 20.88 0.27
N SER A 185 4.71 21.76 0.18
CA SER A 185 4.50 23.22 0.22
C SER A 185 4.39 23.78 -1.19
N ILE A 186 3.22 24.33 -1.55
CA ILE A 186 3.03 24.98 -2.85
C ILE A 186 3.59 26.40 -2.78
N GLN A 187 4.44 26.78 -3.74
CA GLN A 187 5.03 28.13 -3.77
C GLN A 187 3.93 29.21 -3.81
N ALA A 188 3.99 30.12 -2.83
CA ALA A 188 2.98 31.18 -2.63
C ALA A 188 1.54 30.63 -2.57
N GLY A 189 1.36 29.43 -2.00
CA GLY A 189 0.10 28.72 -1.91
C GLY A 189 -0.03 27.92 -0.61
N PRO A 190 -1.09 27.10 -0.50
CA PRO A 190 -1.33 26.26 0.67
C PRO A 190 -0.30 25.12 0.77
N GLN A 191 -0.28 24.50 1.94
CA GLN A 191 0.34 23.19 2.14
C GLN A 191 -0.70 22.10 1.95
N TYR A 192 -0.26 20.98 1.39
CA TYR A 192 -1.06 19.78 1.22
C TYR A 192 -0.28 18.58 1.74
N THR A 193 -1.00 17.54 2.11
CA THR A 193 -0.42 16.27 2.55
C THR A 193 -0.55 15.24 1.43
N VAL A 194 0.51 14.46 1.21
CA VAL A 194 0.47 13.22 0.44
C VAL A 194 0.78 12.08 1.37
N GLY A 195 -0.22 11.24 1.61
CA GLY A 195 -0.10 10.01 2.38
C GLY A 195 0.12 8.80 1.46
N ALA A 196 0.90 7.83 1.90
CA ALA A 196 1.15 6.58 1.19
C ALA A 196 0.86 5.37 2.08
N LEU A 197 0.24 4.34 1.54
CA LEU A 197 0.14 3.00 2.13
C LEU A 197 0.54 1.97 1.08
N VAL A 198 1.38 1.01 1.46
CA VAL A 198 1.87 -0.04 0.57
C VAL A 198 1.57 -1.43 1.11
N LEU A 199 1.35 -2.37 0.18
CA LEU A 199 1.40 -3.81 0.44
C LEU A 199 2.67 -4.36 -0.22
N ALA A 200 3.77 -4.40 0.53
CA ALA A 200 5.09 -4.71 0.01
C ALA A 200 5.33 -6.23 -0.07
N ASN A 201 5.40 -6.77 -1.28
CA ASN A 201 5.65 -8.19 -1.55
C ASN A 201 6.64 -8.40 -2.73
N PHE A 202 7.70 -7.60 -2.86
CA PHE A 202 8.54 -7.58 -4.05
C PHE A 202 10.04 -7.52 -3.76
N GLY A 203 10.87 -7.56 -4.81
CA GLY A 203 12.28 -7.25 -4.72
C GLY A 203 13.18 -8.44 -4.38
N ARG A 204 14.42 -8.35 -4.84
CA ARG A 204 15.50 -9.30 -4.55
C ARG A 204 16.51 -8.66 -3.62
N LEU A 205 16.99 -9.40 -2.62
CA LEU A 205 17.85 -8.85 -1.59
C LEU A 205 19.00 -7.96 -2.11
N PRO A 206 19.82 -8.36 -3.10
CA PRO A 206 20.95 -7.54 -3.54
C PRO A 206 20.57 -6.18 -4.13
N ASN A 207 19.31 -5.99 -4.53
CA ASN A 207 18.81 -4.74 -5.08
C ASN A 207 18.35 -3.74 -4.01
N LEU A 208 18.06 -4.21 -2.78
CA LEU A 208 17.52 -3.35 -1.73
C LEU A 208 18.40 -2.12 -1.53
N THR A 209 17.78 -0.96 -1.73
CA THR A 209 18.38 0.36 -1.51
C THR A 209 17.63 1.03 -0.38
N VAL A 210 18.36 1.60 0.58
CA VAL A 210 17.79 2.30 1.74
C VAL A 210 18.49 3.65 1.84
N ALA A 211 17.73 4.75 1.79
CA ALA A 211 18.27 6.11 1.79
C ALA A 211 19.38 6.32 0.72
N GLY A 212 19.18 5.76 -0.47
CA GLY A 212 20.15 5.81 -1.57
C GLY A 212 21.38 4.92 -1.42
N ARG A 213 21.53 4.16 -0.31
CA ARG A 213 22.68 3.28 -0.08
C ARG A 213 22.39 1.84 -0.52
N PRO A 214 23.38 1.09 -1.05
CA PRO A 214 23.23 -0.28 -1.54
C PRO A 214 23.14 -1.32 -0.38
N PHE A 215 22.17 -1.13 0.50
CA PHE A 215 21.97 -1.87 1.75
C PHE A 215 21.91 -3.39 1.53
N GLY A 216 21.19 -3.80 0.48
CA GLY A 216 20.99 -5.19 0.11
C GLY A 216 22.26 -5.95 -0.24
N ARG A 217 23.22 -5.31 -0.93
CA ARG A 217 24.51 -5.93 -1.28
C ARG A 217 25.34 -6.21 -0.04
N ARG A 218 25.36 -5.26 0.90
CA ARG A 218 26.08 -5.40 2.17
C ARG A 218 25.47 -6.53 3.00
N LEU A 219 24.14 -6.57 3.10
CA LEU A 219 23.45 -7.60 3.86
C LEU A 219 23.62 -8.99 3.23
N ALA A 220 23.55 -9.09 1.90
CA ALA A 220 23.82 -10.34 1.18
C ALA A 220 25.25 -10.84 1.45
N ALA A 221 26.27 -9.98 1.36
CA ALA A 221 27.65 -10.37 1.62
C ALA A 221 27.87 -10.88 3.05
N GLN A 222 27.19 -10.29 4.04
CA GLN A 222 27.25 -10.77 5.43
C GLN A 222 26.59 -12.13 5.60
N LEU A 223 25.41 -12.32 4.99
CA LEU A 223 24.70 -13.59 5.02
C LEU A 223 25.52 -14.69 4.32
N ASP A 224 26.10 -14.41 3.15
CA ASP A 224 26.95 -15.35 2.42
C ASP A 224 28.23 -15.72 3.20
N SER A 225 28.81 -14.75 3.93
CA SER A 225 29.96 -15.03 4.81
C SER A 225 29.61 -15.91 6.01
N GLY A 226 28.33 -16.02 6.37
CA GLY A 226 27.81 -16.92 7.41
C GLY A 226 27.14 -18.20 6.90
N LEU A 227 26.75 -18.27 5.61
CA LEU A 227 25.89 -19.31 5.01
C LEU A 227 26.60 -20.19 3.98
N ALA A 228 27.86 -20.57 4.21
CA ALA A 228 28.49 -21.64 3.44
C ALA A 228 27.81 -23.04 3.57
N GLN A 229 26.58 -23.14 4.11
CA GLN A 229 25.94 -24.43 4.46
C GLN A 229 24.43 -24.59 4.17
N ALA A 230 23.70 -23.62 3.59
CA ALA A 230 22.26 -23.81 3.28
C ALA A 230 21.99 -23.55 1.80
N GLY A 231 21.73 -24.61 1.03
CA GLY A 231 21.77 -24.65 -0.43
C GLY A 231 20.63 -23.96 -1.19
N GLU A 232 20.15 -22.80 -0.74
CA GLU A 232 19.23 -21.96 -1.51
C GLU A 232 19.93 -20.66 -1.92
N ASN A 233 20.41 -20.60 -3.17
CA ASN A 233 20.91 -19.36 -3.76
C ASN A 233 19.73 -18.41 -4.03
N ALA A 234 19.28 -17.68 -3.00
CA ALA A 234 18.31 -16.59 -3.11
C ALA A 234 18.71 -15.53 -4.16
N ALA A 235 20.00 -15.48 -4.52
CA ALA A 235 20.55 -14.64 -5.58
C ALA A 235 20.09 -15.00 -7.01
N ILE A 236 19.63 -16.23 -7.26
CA ILE A 236 19.34 -16.74 -8.62
C ILE A 236 17.83 -16.89 -8.89
N ALA A 237 16.98 -16.84 -7.85
CA ALA A 237 15.54 -16.98 -8.04
C ALA A 237 14.95 -15.78 -8.82
N PRO A 238 14.10 -16.03 -9.84
CA PRO A 238 13.41 -14.96 -10.55
C PRO A 238 12.46 -14.20 -9.61
N GLU A 239 12.35 -12.89 -9.82
CA GLU A 239 11.43 -12.04 -9.07
C GLU A 239 9.98 -12.40 -9.42
N LYS A 240 9.24 -12.86 -8.40
CA LYS A 240 7.81 -13.25 -8.48
C LYS A 240 6.96 -12.45 -7.48
N GLY A 241 7.40 -11.22 -7.19
CA GLY A 241 6.78 -10.37 -6.19
C GLY A 241 5.47 -9.72 -6.66
N SER A 242 4.96 -8.76 -5.90
CA SER A 242 3.95 -7.77 -6.29
C SER A 242 4.04 -6.59 -5.32
N ILE A 243 3.54 -5.43 -5.69
CA ILE A 243 3.32 -4.34 -4.73
C ILE A 243 2.12 -3.49 -5.13
N ILE A 244 1.29 -3.19 -4.13
CA ILE A 244 0.22 -2.21 -4.26
C ILE A 244 0.66 -0.91 -3.58
N LEU A 245 0.50 0.21 -4.27
CA LEU A 245 0.87 1.54 -3.78
C LEU A 245 -0.37 2.44 -3.77
N LEU A 246 -0.90 2.72 -2.59
CA LEU A 246 -2.03 3.63 -2.42
C LEU A 246 -1.51 5.01 -1.99
N LEU A 247 -1.94 6.04 -2.69
CA LEU A 247 -1.68 7.44 -2.36
C LEU A 247 -2.99 8.15 -2.04
N ALA A 248 -2.99 8.93 -0.96
CA ALA A 248 -4.06 9.86 -0.62
C ALA A 248 -3.50 11.28 -0.61
N THR A 249 -4.31 12.28 -0.99
CA THR A 249 -3.97 13.69 -0.79
C THR A 249 -5.18 14.53 -0.42
N ASP A 250 -4.97 15.64 0.27
CA ASP A 250 -5.97 16.68 0.52
C ASP A 250 -5.91 17.81 -0.54
N ALA A 251 -5.03 17.70 -1.53
CA ALA A 251 -4.95 18.63 -2.65
C ALA A 251 -6.16 18.47 -3.60
N PRO A 252 -6.80 19.56 -4.06
CA PRO A 252 -7.91 19.51 -5.02
C PRO A 252 -7.37 19.17 -6.42
N LEU A 253 -7.43 17.88 -6.76
CA LEU A 253 -6.92 17.32 -8.01
C LEU A 253 -8.03 16.58 -8.76
N ASP A 254 -8.06 16.76 -10.08
CA ASP A 254 -8.90 15.96 -10.96
C ASP A 254 -8.30 14.55 -11.21
N SER A 255 -9.07 13.66 -11.86
CA SER A 255 -8.63 12.29 -12.15
C SER A 255 -7.37 12.21 -13.04
N ARG A 256 -7.17 13.18 -13.95
CA ARG A 256 -5.98 13.24 -14.81
C ARG A 256 -4.74 13.62 -14.00
N GLN A 257 -4.86 14.57 -13.08
CA GLN A 257 -3.81 14.97 -12.16
C GLN A 257 -3.50 13.86 -11.16
N LEU A 258 -4.52 13.18 -10.64
CA LEU A 258 -4.35 12.00 -9.78
C LEU A 258 -3.64 10.86 -10.51
N ARG A 259 -3.91 10.64 -11.80
CA ARG A 259 -3.17 9.64 -12.61
C ARG A 259 -1.68 9.99 -12.70
N ARG A 260 -1.35 11.27 -12.81
CA ARG A 260 0.05 11.74 -12.80
C ARG A 260 0.70 11.53 -11.43
N LEU A 261 -0.06 11.78 -10.35
CA LEU A 261 0.39 11.54 -8.98
C LEU A 261 0.64 10.05 -8.72
N SER A 262 -0.29 9.16 -9.11
CA SER A 262 -0.13 7.71 -8.95
C SER A 262 1.10 7.18 -9.67
N LEU A 263 1.45 7.74 -10.83
CA LEU A 263 2.66 7.34 -11.56
C LEU A 263 3.95 7.65 -10.77
N ARG A 264 3.95 8.66 -9.88
CA ARG A 264 5.11 9.02 -9.05
C ARG A 264 5.38 8.02 -7.93
N ALA A 265 4.40 7.21 -7.54
CA ALA A 265 4.64 6.06 -6.66
C ALA A 265 5.70 5.12 -7.27
N GLY A 266 5.71 4.97 -8.61
CA GLY A 266 6.74 4.18 -9.31
C GLY A 266 8.16 4.72 -9.12
N ALA A 267 8.33 6.03 -8.96
CA ALA A 267 9.64 6.62 -8.68
C ALA A 267 10.13 6.27 -7.26
N GLY A 268 9.24 6.34 -6.25
CA GLY A 268 9.56 5.90 -4.89
C GLY A 268 9.90 4.41 -4.83
N LEU A 269 9.12 3.58 -5.51
CA LEU A 269 9.36 2.15 -5.67
C LEU A 269 10.74 1.85 -6.30
N ALA A 270 11.08 2.52 -7.40
CA ALA A 270 12.38 2.34 -8.06
C ALA A 270 13.57 2.73 -7.16
N ARG A 271 13.43 3.76 -6.32
CA ARG A 271 14.48 4.21 -5.38
C ARG A 271 14.80 3.19 -4.29
N THR A 272 13.90 2.24 -4.03
CA THR A 272 14.17 1.09 -3.14
C THR A 272 14.86 -0.09 -3.83
N GLY A 273 15.04 -0.04 -5.15
CA GLY A 273 15.71 -1.09 -5.94
C GLY A 273 14.77 -1.98 -6.77
N SER A 274 13.50 -1.63 -6.91
CA SER A 274 12.60 -2.32 -7.84
C SER A 274 13.01 -2.10 -9.29
N VAL A 275 12.80 -3.12 -10.12
CA VAL A 275 12.98 -3.07 -11.58
C VAL A 275 11.71 -3.46 -12.34
N PHE A 276 10.56 -3.51 -11.65
CA PHE A 276 9.29 -4.00 -12.18
C PHE A 276 9.41 -5.39 -12.81
N GLY A 277 9.95 -6.35 -12.05
CA GLY A 277 10.24 -7.70 -12.52
C GLY A 277 9.03 -8.38 -13.17
N HIS A 278 9.27 -9.26 -14.15
CA HIS A 278 8.23 -9.84 -15.01
C HIS A 278 7.00 -10.39 -14.26
N GLY A 279 7.23 -11.15 -13.17
CA GLY A 279 6.15 -11.74 -12.38
C GLY A 279 5.49 -10.78 -11.37
N SER A 280 5.84 -9.49 -11.39
CA SER A 280 5.42 -8.50 -10.39
C SER A 280 4.13 -7.78 -10.73
N GLY A 281 3.10 -7.92 -9.90
CA GLY A 281 1.90 -7.09 -10.00
C GLY A 281 2.13 -5.75 -9.32
N ASP A 282 2.53 -4.72 -10.09
CA ASP A 282 2.91 -3.41 -9.56
C ASP A 282 1.86 -2.37 -9.96
N ILE A 283 0.99 -1.99 -9.03
CA ILE A 283 -0.16 -1.12 -9.32
C ILE A 283 -0.23 -0.01 -8.27
N ALA A 284 -0.33 1.23 -8.76
CA ALA A 284 -0.52 2.41 -7.95
C ALA A 284 -1.95 2.97 -8.11
N LEU A 285 -2.53 3.48 -7.04
CA LEU A 285 -3.79 4.23 -7.03
C LEU A 285 -3.55 5.54 -6.27
N ALA A 286 -4.04 6.66 -6.80
CA ALA A 286 -4.09 7.92 -6.08
C ALA A 286 -5.53 8.41 -5.97
N PHE A 287 -5.91 8.95 -4.82
CA PHE A 287 -7.20 9.61 -4.62
C PHE A 287 -7.06 10.92 -3.84
N SER A 288 -8.01 11.85 -4.02
CA SER A 288 -8.05 13.11 -3.29
C SER A 288 -9.25 13.17 -2.35
N THR A 289 -9.03 13.63 -1.13
CA THR A 289 -10.07 13.87 -0.11
C THR A 289 -10.61 15.30 -0.13
N ALA A 290 -10.14 16.14 -1.07
CA ALA A 290 -10.50 17.56 -1.13
C ALA A 290 -11.99 17.81 -1.44
N TYR A 291 -12.66 16.86 -2.09
CA TYR A 291 -14.07 16.93 -2.45
C TYR A 291 -14.63 15.54 -2.75
N THR A 292 -15.96 15.43 -2.76
CA THR A 292 -16.68 14.23 -3.17
C THR A 292 -17.56 14.51 -4.39
N VAL A 293 -17.89 13.46 -5.14
CA VAL A 293 -18.77 13.47 -6.32
C VAL A 293 -20.07 12.75 -5.95
N PRO A 294 -21.20 13.48 -5.85
CA PRO A 294 -22.48 12.89 -5.49
C PRO A 294 -22.97 11.83 -6.50
N GLN A 295 -23.56 10.75 -6.01
CA GLN A 295 -24.27 9.75 -6.82
C GLN A 295 -25.62 10.26 -7.34
N LEU A 296 -26.29 11.09 -6.54
CA LEU A 296 -27.67 11.50 -6.77
C LEU A 296 -27.73 12.75 -7.65
N PRO A 297 -28.45 12.75 -8.78
CA PRO A 297 -28.50 13.87 -9.71
C PRO A 297 -29.19 15.12 -9.15
N GLU A 298 -29.94 14.98 -8.05
CA GLU A 298 -30.54 16.10 -7.33
C GLU A 298 -29.51 16.95 -6.59
N GLN A 299 -28.30 16.42 -6.36
CA GLN A 299 -27.20 17.14 -5.74
C GLN A 299 -26.31 17.77 -6.82
N PRO A 300 -25.97 19.07 -6.72
CA PRO A 300 -25.11 19.72 -7.69
C PRO A 300 -23.68 19.17 -7.59
N MET A 301 -23.00 19.12 -8.74
CA MET A 301 -21.57 18.80 -8.78
C MET A 301 -20.75 19.84 -8.00
N PRO A 302 -19.65 19.43 -7.35
CA PRO A 302 -18.79 20.33 -6.59
C PRO A 302 -18.10 21.34 -7.51
N ALA A 303 -18.13 22.63 -7.14
CA ALA A 303 -17.41 23.69 -7.81
C ALA A 303 -16.10 23.99 -7.06
N VAL A 304 -15.04 23.26 -7.39
CA VAL A 304 -13.76 23.30 -6.65
C VAL A 304 -12.68 23.92 -7.52
N ALA A 305 -11.92 24.86 -6.95
CA ALA A 305 -10.74 25.42 -7.60
C ALA A 305 -9.59 24.39 -7.57
N MET A 306 -9.31 23.78 -8.73
CA MET A 306 -8.24 22.78 -8.84
C MET A 306 -6.84 23.40 -8.65
N LEU A 307 -5.90 22.61 -8.15
CA LEU A 307 -4.50 22.99 -8.13
C LEU A 307 -4.00 23.19 -9.57
N HIS A 308 -3.37 24.34 -9.81
CA HIS A 308 -2.82 24.65 -11.12
C HIS A 308 -1.69 23.68 -11.49
N GLU A 309 -1.73 23.12 -12.71
CA GLU A 309 -0.80 22.08 -13.16
C GLU A 309 0.69 22.46 -13.01
N ALA A 310 1.04 23.69 -13.33
CA ALA A 310 2.41 24.20 -13.19
C ALA A 310 2.92 24.27 -11.72
N ARG A 311 2.07 23.96 -10.73
CA ARG A 311 2.42 23.96 -9.31
C ARG A 311 2.35 22.57 -8.66
N ILE A 312 2.16 21.50 -9.45
CA ILE A 312 1.91 20.16 -8.90
C ILE A 312 3.20 19.43 -8.47
N ASP A 313 4.38 19.87 -8.90
CA ASP A 313 5.65 19.15 -8.67
C ASP A 313 5.98 18.88 -7.19
N PRO A 314 5.69 19.77 -6.21
CA PRO A 314 5.85 19.44 -4.80
C PRO A 314 5.03 18.23 -4.34
N LEU A 315 3.84 18.00 -4.93
CA LEU A 315 3.05 16.79 -4.65
C LEU A 315 3.69 15.54 -5.27
N PHE A 316 4.37 15.68 -6.40
CA PHE A 316 5.08 14.57 -7.03
C PHE A 316 6.30 14.13 -6.24
N GLU A 317 7.06 15.09 -5.71
CA GLU A 317 8.17 14.82 -4.79
C GLU A 317 7.66 14.15 -3.51
N ALA A 318 6.61 14.72 -2.90
CA ALA A 318 5.97 14.15 -1.71
C ALA A 318 5.46 12.72 -1.94
N ALA A 319 4.85 12.43 -3.10
CA ALA A 319 4.40 11.09 -3.46
C ALA A 319 5.55 10.09 -3.58
N ALA A 320 6.67 10.48 -4.21
CA ALA A 320 7.84 9.62 -4.34
C ALA A 320 8.49 9.35 -2.98
N GLU A 321 8.70 10.37 -2.16
CA GLU A 321 9.30 10.24 -0.82
C GLU A 321 8.40 9.44 0.14
N ALA A 322 7.10 9.72 0.19
CA ALA A 322 6.15 8.98 1.03
C ALA A 322 6.10 7.51 0.61
N CYS A 323 6.10 7.22 -0.69
CA CYS A 323 6.12 5.85 -1.19
C CYS A 323 7.42 5.11 -0.81
N GLU A 324 8.58 5.74 -1.00
CA GLU A 324 9.88 5.17 -0.62
C GLU A 324 9.93 4.88 0.89
N GLN A 325 9.51 5.85 1.73
CA GLN A 325 9.42 5.68 3.18
C GLN A 325 8.44 4.57 3.59
N ALA A 326 7.27 4.47 2.95
CA ALA A 326 6.27 3.47 3.28
C ALA A 326 6.78 2.04 3.02
N ILE A 327 7.57 1.83 1.96
CA ILE A 327 8.22 0.53 1.69
C ILE A 327 9.24 0.19 2.78
N ILE A 328 10.07 1.15 3.18
CA ILE A 328 11.01 0.97 4.30
C ILE A 328 10.26 0.71 5.60
N SER A 329 9.15 1.41 5.83
CA SER A 329 8.30 1.22 7.00
C SER A 329 7.72 -0.21 7.04
N ALA A 330 7.27 -0.75 5.91
CA ALA A 330 6.78 -2.13 5.82
C ALA A 330 7.84 -3.15 6.24
N LEU A 331 9.09 -2.97 5.77
CA LEU A 331 10.21 -3.85 6.10
C LEU A 331 10.61 -3.77 7.58
N TRP A 332 10.71 -2.55 8.13
CA TRP A 332 11.17 -2.36 9.50
C TRP A 332 10.09 -2.67 10.55
N HIS A 333 8.80 -2.45 10.26
CA HIS A 333 7.73 -2.81 11.20
C HIS A 333 7.44 -4.31 11.21
N ALA A 334 7.84 -5.05 10.18
CA ALA A 334 7.53 -6.46 10.08
C ALA A 334 8.31 -7.32 11.09
N ASP A 335 7.58 -8.13 11.85
CA ASP A 335 8.14 -9.24 12.64
C ASP A 335 8.27 -10.51 11.80
N GLY A 336 9.23 -11.37 12.14
CA GLY A 336 9.44 -12.63 11.42
C GLY A 336 8.22 -13.55 11.45
N VAL A 337 7.97 -14.25 10.34
CA VAL A 337 6.86 -15.20 10.21
C VAL A 337 7.36 -16.55 9.73
N THR A 338 6.91 -17.61 10.40
CA THR A 338 6.95 -18.99 9.90
C THR A 338 5.58 -19.34 9.34
N GLY A 339 5.55 -19.86 8.12
CA GLY A 339 4.34 -20.19 7.38
C GLY A 339 4.24 -21.67 7.02
N ARG A 340 3.49 -21.96 5.95
CA ARG A 340 3.31 -23.31 5.42
C ARG A 340 4.66 -23.99 5.15
N ASP A 341 4.68 -25.31 5.32
CA ASP A 341 5.86 -26.17 5.09
C ASP A 341 7.12 -25.75 5.85
N GLY A 342 6.98 -24.95 6.91
CA GLY A 342 8.11 -24.41 7.66
C GLY A 342 8.87 -23.28 6.96
N ASN A 343 8.33 -22.70 5.87
CA ASN A 343 8.93 -21.54 5.21
C ASN A 343 9.02 -20.35 6.16
N GLN A 344 10.13 -19.61 6.11
CA GLN A 344 10.38 -18.50 7.01
C GLN A 344 10.79 -17.22 6.28
N ARG A 345 10.35 -16.09 6.83
CA ARG A 345 10.90 -14.78 6.52
C ARG A 345 11.22 -14.07 7.81
N ALA A 346 12.49 -13.77 8.02
CA ALA A 346 12.96 -13.01 9.17
C ALA A 346 12.62 -11.51 9.04
N ALA A 347 12.58 -10.82 10.17
CA ALA A 347 12.55 -9.36 10.18
C ALA A 347 13.92 -8.82 9.74
N ILE A 348 13.93 -7.73 8.97
CA ILE A 348 15.20 -7.13 8.51
C ILE A 348 16.03 -6.57 9.67
N ARG A 349 15.36 -6.11 10.74
CA ARG A 349 15.99 -5.58 11.96
C ARG A 349 16.86 -6.60 12.66
N ASP A 350 16.45 -7.88 12.63
CA ASP A 350 17.19 -8.97 13.26
C ASP A 350 18.41 -9.37 12.43
N ALA A 351 18.31 -9.26 11.10
CA ALA A 351 19.39 -9.55 10.18
C ALA A 351 20.41 -8.41 10.05
N ALA A 352 20.02 -7.17 10.37
CA ALA A 352 20.86 -5.99 10.30
C ALA A 352 20.75 -5.12 11.57
N PRO A 353 21.07 -5.63 12.78
CA PRO A 353 20.99 -4.86 14.02
C PRO A 353 21.84 -3.57 14.02
N GLN A 354 22.89 -3.54 13.22
CA GLN A 354 23.84 -2.45 13.04
C GLN A 354 23.49 -1.50 11.88
N TRP A 355 22.26 -1.55 11.37
CA TRP A 355 21.81 -0.76 10.21
C TRP A 355 22.10 0.75 10.35
N ARG A 356 22.02 1.31 11.57
CA ARG A 356 22.31 2.72 11.84
C ARG A 356 23.74 3.09 11.46
N GLN A 357 24.69 2.25 11.84
CA GLN A 357 26.10 2.44 11.50
C GLN A 357 26.29 2.40 9.99
N TRP A 358 25.62 1.49 9.29
CA TRP A 358 25.75 1.36 7.83
C TRP A 358 25.19 2.55 7.08
N LEU A 359 24.10 3.15 7.56
CA LEU A 359 23.54 4.34 6.93
C LEU A 359 24.34 5.61 7.26
N SER A 360 25.06 5.64 8.40
CA SER A 360 25.97 6.74 8.76
C SER A 360 27.34 6.66 8.07
N ASP A 361 27.72 5.48 7.57
CA ASP A 361 28.99 5.25 6.91
C ASP A 361 28.99 5.90 5.53
N THR A 362 29.76 6.98 5.37
CA THR A 362 29.83 7.75 4.12
C THR A 362 30.81 7.17 3.11
N GLU A 363 31.65 6.19 3.50
CA GLU A 363 32.63 5.56 2.59
C GLU A 363 32.00 4.52 1.63
N PHE A 364 30.67 4.51 1.54
CA PHE A 364 29.87 3.57 0.73
C PHE A 364 29.41 4.12 -0.62
#